data_AF-A0A317HFZ7-F1
#
_entry.id   AF-A0A317HFZ7-F1
#
_cell.length_a   1.000
_cell.length_b   1.000
_cell.length_c   1.000
_cell.angle_alpha   90.00
_cell.angle_beta   90.00
_cell.angle_gamma   90.00
#
_symmetry.space_group_name_H-M   'P 1'
#
loop_
_entity.id
_entity.type
_entity.pdbx_description
1 polymer ?
#
loop_
_entity_poly.entity_id
_entity_poly.type
_entity_poly.pdbx_seq_one_letter_code
_entity_poly.pdbx_strand_id
1 'polypeptide(L)' 'MEKRICGIILTVFGIAGLIWTGYNFVQGNAQSEYRVKSFIMYGVLGLIFLLAGVGLIRIAKDHSA' A
#
# COMPACT_ATOMS: atom_id res chain seq x y z
N MET A 1 -2.20 -3.88 23.14
CA MET A 1 -3.04 -4.26 21.98
C MET A 1 -3.00 -3.24 20.84
N GLU A 2 -2.65 -1.97 21.08
CA GLU A 2 -2.70 -0.88 20.09
C GLU A 2 -1.74 -1.06 18.91
N LYS A 3 -0.53 -1.62 19.16
CA LYS A 3 0.53 -1.76 18.15
C LYS A 3 0.18 -2.72 16.99
N ARG A 4 -0.72 -3.69 17.25
CA ARG A 4 -1.16 -4.68 16.26
C ARG A 4 -2.23 -4.13 15.31
N ILE A 5 -3.03 -3.17 15.78
CA ILE A 5 -4.10 -2.53 15.01
C ILE A 5 -3.51 -1.56 13.96
N CYS A 6 -2.46 -0.82 14.29
CA CYS A 6 -1.77 0.04 13.32
C CYS A 6 -1.27 -0.76 12.11
N GLY A 7 -0.65 -1.93 12.33
CA GLY A 7 -0.15 -2.77 11.24
C GLY A 7 -1.25 -3.35 10.34
N ILE A 8 -2.40 -3.73 10.93
CA ILE A 8 -3.56 -4.19 10.17
C ILE A 8 -4.15 -3.06 9.32
N ILE A 9 -4.30 -1.86 9.90
CA ILE A 9 -4.79 -0.68 9.17
C ILE A 9 -3.86 -0.32 8.02
N LEU A 10 -2.53 -0.27 8.26
CA LEU A 10 -1.52 -0.03 7.22
C LEU A 10 -1.61 -1.04 6.08
N THR A 11 -1.85 -2.32 6.39
CA THR A 11 -1.97 -3.39 5.38
C THR A 11 -3.25 -3.23 4.54
N VAL A 12 -4.40 -2.99 5.19
CA VAL A 12 -5.67 -2.76 4.50
C VAL A 12 -5.59 -1.52 3.61
N PHE A 13 -4.97 -0.46 4.10
CA PHE A 13 -4.77 0.78 3.35
C PHE A 13 -3.80 0.61 2.18
N GLY A 14 -2.72 -0.17 2.35
CA GLY A 14 -1.77 -0.51 1.29
C GLY A 14 -2.41 -1.33 0.16
N ILE A 15 -3.23 -2.32 0.50
CA ILE A 15 -3.99 -3.12 -0.49
C ILE A 15 -4.98 -2.23 -1.24
N ALA A 16 -5.72 -1.37 -0.53
CA ALA A 16 -6.65 -0.44 -1.15
C ALA A 16 -5.94 0.53 -2.13
N GLY A 17 -4.76 1.04 -1.76
CA GLY A 17 -3.94 1.90 -2.63
C GLY A 17 -3.41 1.17 -3.87
N LEU A 18 -3.02 -0.10 -3.73
CA LEU A 18 -2.58 -0.93 -4.88
C LEU A 18 -3.74 -1.20 -5.85
N ILE A 19 -4.92 -1.52 -5.31
CA ILE A 19 -6.12 -1.75 -6.12
C ILE A 19 -6.54 -0.47 -6.84
N TRP A 20 -6.54 0.68 -6.14
CA TRP A 20 -6.86 1.98 -6.74
C TRP A 20 -5.91 2.33 -7.88
N THR A 21 -4.63 2.05 -7.68
CA THR A 21 -3.61 2.18 -8.73
C THR A 21 -4.00 1.29 -9.90
N GLY A 22 -4.12 -0.03 -9.74
CA GLY A 22 -4.49 -0.96 -10.80
C GLY A 22 -5.79 -0.60 -11.54
N TYR A 23 -6.80 -0.12 -10.84
CA TYR A 23 -8.04 0.37 -11.44
C TYR A 23 -7.81 1.59 -12.34
N ASN A 24 -7.01 2.56 -11.88
CA ASN A 24 -6.59 3.70 -12.69
C ASN A 24 -5.70 3.31 -13.88
N PHE A 25 -4.97 2.18 -13.80
CA PHE A 25 -4.24 1.60 -14.93
C PHE A 25 -5.19 1.21 -16.05
N VAL A 26 -6.18 0.38 -15.69
CA VAL A 26 -7.09 -0.29 -16.63
C VAL A 26 -8.04 0.73 -17.25
N GLN A 27 -8.45 1.73 -16.47
CA GLN A 27 -9.33 2.79 -16.93
C GLN A 27 -8.59 3.93 -17.66
N GLY A 28 -7.25 3.95 -17.60
CA GLY A 28 -6.42 4.97 -18.24
C GLY A 28 -6.09 4.62 -19.68
N ASN A 29 -6.85 5.16 -20.64
CA ASN A 29 -6.47 5.12 -22.05
C ASN A 29 -5.04 5.66 -22.24
N ALA A 30 -4.21 4.89 -22.94
CA ALA A 30 -2.74 4.92 -22.96
C ALA A 30 -2.07 6.16 -23.58
N GLN A 31 -2.72 7.33 -23.66
CA GLN A 31 -2.28 8.45 -24.51
C GLN A 31 -1.72 9.69 -23.78
N SER A 32 -1.32 9.60 -22.50
CA SER A 32 -0.75 10.77 -21.82
C SER A 32 0.38 10.38 -20.87
N GLU A 33 1.62 10.69 -21.28
CA GLU A 33 2.87 10.46 -20.52
C GLU A 33 2.81 10.96 -19.07
N TYR A 34 1.99 11.98 -18.79
CA TYR A 34 1.76 12.52 -17.46
C TYR A 34 1.11 11.53 -16.47
N ARG A 35 0.32 10.55 -16.94
CA ARG A 35 -0.39 9.61 -16.06
C ARG A 35 0.47 8.44 -15.60
N VAL A 36 1.51 8.08 -16.35
CA VAL A 36 2.44 6.99 -15.99
C VAL A 36 3.24 7.32 -14.73
N LYS A 37 3.61 8.61 -14.56
CA LYS A 37 4.28 9.10 -13.35
C LYS A 37 3.39 8.97 -12.12
N SER A 38 2.13 9.38 -12.22
CA SER A 38 1.16 9.23 -11.11
C SER A 38 0.90 7.76 -10.79
N PHE A 39 0.84 6.91 -11.83
CA PHE A 39 0.66 5.47 -11.66
C PHE A 39 1.77 4.83 -10.84
N ILE A 40 3.03 5.08 -11.23
CA ILE A 40 4.20 4.60 -10.51
C ILE A 40 4.24 5.16 -9.08
N MET A 41 3.86 6.42 -8.90
CA MET A 41 3.85 7.05 -7.57
C MET A 41 2.86 6.36 -6.63
N TYR A 42 1.62 6.12 -7.06
CA TYR A 42 0.62 5.42 -6.24
C TYR A 42 0.94 3.93 -6.06
N GLY A 43 1.51 3.27 -7.07
CA GLY A 43 1.94 1.88 -6.98
C GLY A 43 3.08 1.68 -5.99
N VAL A 44 4.11 2.52 -6.06
CA VAL A 44 5.25 2.51 -5.13
C VAL A 44 4.79 2.89 -3.72
N LEU A 45 3.94 3.92 -3.58
CA LEU A 45 3.39 4.32 -2.29
C LEU A 45 2.60 3.17 -1.64
N GLY A 46 1.70 2.52 -2.38
CA GLY A 46 0.93 1.38 -1.89
C GLY A 46 1.81 0.19 -1.51
N LEU A 47 2.87 -0.07 -2.29
CA LEU A 47 3.85 -1.12 -1.97
C LEU A 47 4.60 -0.82 -0.67
N ILE A 48 5.08 0.42 -0.48
CA ILE A 48 5.76 0.85 0.75
C ILE A 48 4.81 0.72 1.95
N PHE A 49 3.55 1.13 1.81
CA PHE A 49 2.53 1.03 2.87
C PHE A 49 2.23 -0.43 3.24
N LEU A 50 2.21 -1.33 2.27
CA LEU A 50 1.99 -2.76 2.47
C LEU A 50 3.20 -3.42 3.15
N LEU A 51 4.42 -3.11 2.72
CA LEU A 51 5.67 -3.55 3.35
C LEU A 51 5.77 -3.04 4.80
N ALA A 52 5.43 -1.78 5.04
CA ALA A 52 5.41 -1.19 6.38
C ALA A 52 4.35 -1.84 7.27
N GLY A 53 3.15 -2.11 6.75
CA GLY A 53 2.08 -2.81 7.47
C GLY A 53 2.48 -4.21 7.92
N VAL A 54 3.02 -5.01 6.99
CA VAL A 54 3.51 -6.37 7.30
C VAL A 54 4.69 -6.33 8.28
N GLY A 55 5.62 -5.40 8.11
CA GLY A 55 6.76 -5.20 9.02
C GLY A 55 6.31 -4.87 10.45
N LEU A 56 5.34 -3.98 10.59
CA LEU A 56 4.79 -3.57 11.89
C LEU A 56 3.98 -4.70 12.56
N ILE A 57 3.23 -5.49 11.78
CA ILE A 57 2.55 -6.70 12.28
C ILE A 57 3.57 -7.70 12.83
N ARG A 58 4.72 -7.89 12.16
CA ARG A 58 5.78 -8.80 12.63
C ARG A 58 6.46 -8.29 13.90
N ILE A 59 6.82 -7.00 13.96
CA ILE A 59 7.48 -6.41 15.14
C ILE A 59 6.55 -6.43 16.36
N ALA A 60 5.24 -6.22 16.16
CA ALA A 60 4.26 -6.33 17.24
C ALA A 60 4.15 -7.77 17.79
N LYS A 61 4.49 -8.78 16.99
CA LYS A 61 4.51 -10.19 17.41
C LYS A 61 5.77 -10.52 18.23
N ASP A 62 6.87 -9.81 18.01
CA ASP A 62 8.17 -10.07 18.66
C ASP A 62 8.25 -9.49 20.08
N HIS A 63 7.40 -8.52 20.43
CA HIS A 63 7.33 -7.90 21.76
C HIS A 63 6.28 -8.57 22.68
N SER A 64 6.12 -9.89 22.55
CA SER A 64 5.21 -10.71 23.39
C SER A 64 5.96 -11.78 24.20
N ALA A 65 7.27 -11.61 24.39
CA ALA A 65 8.08 -12.37 25.33
C ALA A 65 8.51 -11.47 26.48
#